data_AF-A0A839GFM7-F1
#
_entry.id   AF-A0A839GFM7-F1
#
_cell.length_a   1.000
_cell.length_b   1.000
_cell.length_c   1.000
_cell.angle_alpha   90.00
_cell.angle_beta   90.00
_cell.angle_gamma   90.00
#
_symmetry.space_group_name_H-M   'P 1'
#
loop_
_entity.id
_entity.type
_entity.pdbx_description
1 polymer ?
#
loop_
_entity_poly.entity_id
_entity_poly.type
_entity_poly.pdbx_seq_one_letter_code
_entity_poly.pdbx_strand_id
1 'polypeptide(L)' 'MTTKSRSYPTRVKVKHSQQTGWVVIDQIRTIDKVRIIKVLGRLNPTEIAACKAVIKETFVD' A
#
# COMPACT_ATOMS: atom_id res chain seq x y z
N MET A 1 -3.82 8.52 -0.01
CA MET A 1 -5.06 7.71 0.16
C MET A 1 -6.07 8.19 -0.87
N THR A 2 -6.64 7.31 -1.69
CA THR A 2 -7.75 7.66 -2.59
C THR A 2 -9.00 6.96 -2.11
N THR A 3 -10.06 7.71 -1.83
CA THR A 3 -11.35 7.22 -1.32
C THR A 3 -12.24 6.60 -2.42
N LYS A 4 -11.77 6.58 -3.69
CA LYS A 4 -12.52 6.00 -4.82
C LYS A 4 -12.18 4.52 -4.98
N SER A 5 -13.12 3.68 -4.56
CA SER A 5 -13.12 2.23 -4.72
C SER A 5 -13.37 1.84 -6.18
N ARG A 6 -12.31 1.85 -7.01
CA ARG A 6 -12.25 1.05 -8.23
C ARG A 6 -11.40 -0.17 -7.93
N SER A 7 -11.95 -1.36 -8.14
CA SER A 7 -11.23 -2.62 -8.02
C SER A 7 -10.15 -2.65 -9.11
N TYR A 8 -8.89 -2.63 -8.71
CA TYR A 8 -7.74 -2.79 -9.60
C TYR A 8 -6.88 -3.89 -9.00
N PRO A 9 -6.35 -4.83 -9.82
CA PRO A 9 -5.56 -5.96 -9.33
C PRO A 9 -4.30 -5.53 -8.57
N THR A 10 -3.74 -4.36 -8.90
CA THR A 10 -2.56 -3.77 -8.25
C THR A 10 -2.86 -3.04 -6.93
N ARG A 11 -4.11 -3.05 -6.45
CA ARG A 11 -4.50 -2.36 -5.21
C ARG A 11 -4.70 -3.34 -4.06
N VAL A 12 -3.88 -3.21 -3.03
CA VAL A 12 -3.96 -4.04 -1.83
C VAL A 12 -4.80 -3.32 -0.78
N LYS A 13 -5.88 -3.97 -0.34
CA LYS A 13 -6.73 -3.46 0.75
C LYS A 13 -5.98 -3.62 2.07
N VAL A 14 -5.86 -2.54 2.83
CA VAL A 14 -5.14 -2.52 4.11
C VAL A 14 -6.03 -1.85 5.16
N LYS A 15 -6.13 -2.45 6.34
CA LYS A 15 -6.93 -1.91 7.44
C LYS A 15 -5.98 -1.34 8.49
N HIS A 16 -5.81 -0.02 8.47
CA HIS A 16 -4.88 0.67 9.35
C HIS A 16 -5.61 1.66 10.26
N SER A 17 -5.42 1.54 11.58
CA SER A 17 -5.94 2.46 12.60
C SER A 17 -7.42 2.83 12.43
N GLN A 18 -8.29 1.81 12.37
CA GLN A 18 -9.75 1.91 12.20
C GLN A 18 -10.25 2.36 10.82
N GLN A 19 -9.36 2.74 9.90
CA GLN A 19 -9.71 3.13 8.55
C GLN A 19 -9.32 2.06 7.54
N THR A 20 -10.22 1.77 6.61
CA THR A 20 -9.95 0.88 5.48
C THR A 20 -9.35 1.71 4.35
N GLY A 21 -8.09 1.45 4.02
CA GLY A 21 -7.35 2.11 2.95
C GLY A 21 -6.98 1.14 1.84
N TRP A 22 -6.47 1.69 0.74
CA TRP A 22 -5.92 0.93 -0.39
C TRP A 22 -4.49 1.39 -0.62
N VAL A 23 -3.56 0.43 -0.63
CA VAL A 23 -2.18 0.62 -1.07
C VAL A 23 -2.15 0.43 -2.58
N VAL A 24 -1.68 1.45 -3.28
CA VAL A 24 -1.64 1.52 -4.74
C VAL A 24 -0.20 1.19 -5.16
N ILE A 25 0.04 -0.02 -5.65
CA ILE A 25 1.39 -0.53 -5.97
C ILE A 25 1.90 0.05 -7.30
N ASP A 26 1.01 0.40 -8.21
CA ASP A 26 1.34 1.04 -9.49
C ASP A 26 1.84 2.49 -9.35
N GLN A 27 1.67 3.13 -8.17
CA GLN A 27 2.08 4.52 -7.92
C GLN A 27 3.30 4.63 -7.01
N ILE A 28 4.22 3.65 -7.06
CA ILE A 28 5.47 3.72 -6.32
C ILE A 28 6.28 4.93 -6.79
N ARG A 29 6.67 5.78 -5.85
CA ARG A 29 7.54 6.93 -6.09
C ARG A 29 8.60 7.02 -5.00
N THR A 30 9.77 7.51 -5.36
CA THR A 30 10.80 7.88 -4.38
C THR A 30 10.42 9.19 -3.71
N ILE A 31 10.64 9.27 -2.40
CA ILE A 31 10.47 10.48 -1.60
C ILE A 31 11.71 10.68 -0.71
N ASP A 32 12.07 11.93 -0.48
CA ASP A 32 13.09 12.28 0.50
C ASP A 32 12.55 12.08 1.93
N LYS A 33 13.39 11.59 2.85
CA LYS A 33 13.07 11.41 4.27
C LYS A 33 12.65 12.72 4.93
N VAL A 34 13.18 13.86 4.48
CA VAL A 34 12.81 15.18 5.01
C VAL A 34 11.32 15.51 4.78
N ARG A 35 10.67 14.88 3.79
CA ARG A 35 9.24 15.07 3.50
C ARG A 35 8.31 14.25 4.41
N ILE A 36 8.85 13.38 5.27
CA ILE A 36 8.07 12.53 6.17
C ILE A 36 7.74 13.34 7.44
N ILE A 37 6.50 13.80 7.56
CA ILE A 37 6.04 14.62 8.70
C ILE A 37 5.67 13.75 9.91
N LYS A 38 5.07 12.57 9.69
CA LYS A 38 4.61 11.67 10.75
C LYS A 38 4.51 10.22 10.27
N VAL A 39 4.93 9.27 11.11
CA VAL A 39 4.69 7.84 10.91
C VAL A 39 3.34 7.49 11.53
N LEU A 40 2.42 7.00 10.72
CA LEU A 40 1.04 6.73 11.16
C LEU A 40 0.88 5.37 11.85
N GLY A 41 1.80 4.43 11.65
CA GLY A 41 1.79 3.11 12.28
C GLY A 41 2.55 2.08 11.46
N ARG A 42 2.27 0.78 11.70
CA ARG A 42 2.86 -0.36 10.99
C ARG A 42 1.76 -1.22 10.39
N LEU A 43 2.03 -1.82 9.24
CA LEU A 43 1.14 -2.82 8.64
C LEU A 43 1.24 -4.16 9.38
N ASN A 44 0.18 -4.95 9.31
CA ASN A 44 0.20 -6.30 9.84
C ASN A 44 1.05 -7.23 8.93
N PRO A 45 1.66 -8.29 9.49
CA PRO A 45 2.47 -9.23 8.70
C PRO A 45 1.72 -9.86 7.51
N THR A 46 0.42 -10.13 7.67
CA THR A 46 -0.45 -10.67 6.61
C THR A 46 -0.64 -9.67 5.47
N GLU A 47 -0.84 -8.39 5.79
CA GLU A 47 -0.95 -7.32 4.80
C GLU A 47 0.37 -7.08 4.08
N ILE A 48 1.49 -7.20 4.79
CA ILE A 48 2.84 -7.14 4.19
C ILE A 48 3.05 -8.29 3.19
N ALA A 49 2.64 -9.52 3.55
CA ALA A 49 2.75 -10.67 2.66
C ALA A 49 1.89 -10.48 1.39
N ALA A 50 0.65 -10.00 1.54
CA ALA A 50 -0.21 -9.68 0.39
C ALA A 50 0.40 -8.59 -0.50
N CYS A 51 0.96 -7.54 0.10
CA CYS A 51 1.62 -6.46 -0.64
C CYS A 51 2.83 -6.98 -1.44
N LYS A 52 3.65 -7.84 -0.84
CA LYS A 52 4.79 -8.47 -1.53
C LYS A 52 4.35 -9.38 -2.68
N ALA A 53 3.26 -10.14 -2.51
CA ALA A 53 2.73 -11.01 -3.56
C ALA A 53 2.31 -10.20 -4.80
N VAL A 54 1.58 -9.11 -4.60
CA VAL A 54 1.14 -8.25 -5.71
C VAL A 54 2.33 -7.53 -6.37
N ILE A 55 3.35 -7.12 -5.61
CA ILE A 55 4.59 -6.57 -6.18
C ILE A 55 5.28 -7.62 -7.08
N LYS A 56 5.37 -8.88 -6.63
CA LYS A 56 5.96 -9.98 -7.42
C LYS A 56 5.19 -10.20 -8.72
N GLU A 57 3.86 -10.26 -8.64
CA GLU A 57 2.98 -10.44 -9.80
C GLU A 57 3.02 -9.26 -10.78
N THR A 58 3.28 -8.03 -10.30
CA THR A 58 3.26 -6.83 -11.16
C THR A 58 4.60 -6.53 -11.81
N PHE A 59 5.73 -6.88 -11.16
CA PHE A 59 7.06 -6.43 -11.57
C PHE A 59 8.12 -7.54 -11.72
N VAL A 60 7.80 -8.80 -11.39
CA VAL A 60 8.81 -9.88 -11.33
C VAL A 60 8.41 -11.12 -12.15
N ASP A 61 7.18 -11.61 -11.99
CA ASP A 61 6.60 -12.63 -12.89
C ASP A 61 6.04 -11.99 -14.17
#